data_AF-A0A538EWH8-F1
#
_entry.id   AF-A0A538EWH8-F1
#
_cell.length_a   1.000
_cell.length_b   1.000
_cell.length_c   1.000
_cell.angle_alpha   90.00
_cell.angle_beta   90.00
_cell.angle_gamma   90.00
#
_symmetry.space_group_name_H-M   'P 1'
#
loop_
_entity.id
_entity.type
_entity.pdbx_description
1 polymer ?
#
loop_
_entity_poly.entity_id
_entity_poly.type
_entity_poly.pdbx_seq_one_letter_code
_entity_poly.pdbx_strand_id
1 'polypeptide(L)' 'RVGPDVTVLGVVPASTPEGSTARTAPEARGSAARTGPGPGDRIVAVRQGNLLATAFHPELAGDLRVHRLFVELAREAQAQ' A
#
# COMPACT_ATOMS: atom_id res chain seq x y z
N ARG A 1 -14.54 2.55 -0.01
CA ARG A 1 -14.82 1.12 0.24
C ARG A 1 -13.97 0.32 -0.73
N VAL A 2 -13.42 -0.82 -0.31
CA VAL A 2 -12.58 -1.69 -1.15
C VAL A 2 -13.46 -2.83 -1.68
N GLY A 3 -13.35 -3.15 -2.97
CA GLY A 3 -14.08 -4.29 -3.57
C GLY A 3 -13.55 -5.64 -3.08
N PRO A 4 -14.35 -6.72 -3.14
CA PRO A 4 -13.97 -8.03 -2.59
C PRO A 4 -12.72 -8.64 -3.26
N ASP A 5 -12.50 -8.37 -4.55
CA ASP A 5 -11.37 -8.91 -5.33
C ASP A 5 -10.13 -7.99 -5.32
N VAL A 6 -10.16 -6.92 -4.52
CA VAL A 6 -9.09 -5.92 -4.47
C VAL A 6 -8.20 -6.14 -3.26
N THR A 7 -6.92 -6.41 -3.52
CA THR A 7 -5.87 -6.49 -2.50
C THR A 7 -5.25 -5.12 -2.28
N VAL A 8 -5.26 -4.64 -1.04
CA VAL A 8 -4.55 -3.42 -0.63
C VAL A 8 -3.09 -3.74 -0.35
N LEU A 9 -2.18 -3.10 -1.08
CA LEU A 9 -0.73 -3.30 -0.97
C LEU A 9 -0.05 -2.21 -0.14
N GLY A 10 -0.65 -1.02 -0.07
CA GLY A 10 -0.07 0.14 0.60
C GLY A 10 -1.13 1.07 1.16
N VAL A 11 -0.90 1.52 2.39
CA VAL A 11 -1.75 2.46 3.12
C VAL A 11 -0.86 3.52 3.78
N VAL A 12 -1.25 4.78 3.63
CA VAL A 12 -0.71 5.90 4.41
C VAL A 12 -1.66 6.13 5.58
N PRO A 13 -1.20 6.01 6.84
CA PRO A 13 -2.06 6.23 7.99
C PRO A 13 -2.57 7.67 8.02
N ALA A 14 -3.77 7.87 8.58
CA ALA A 14 -4.20 9.21 8.95
C ALA A 14 -3.16 9.79 9.92
N SER A 15 -2.65 10.99 9.63
CA SER A 15 -1.90 11.74 10.64
C SER A 15 -2.87 12.06 11.78
N THR A 16 -2.48 11.73 13.01
CA THR A 16 -3.18 12.24 14.19
C THR A 16 -3.21 13.77 14.09
N PRO A 17 -4.34 14.45 14.31
CA PRO A 17 -4.32 15.90 14.42
C PRO A 17 -3.32 16.27 15.52
N GLU A 18 -2.31 17.06 15.16
CA GLU A 18 -1.27 17.50 16.09
C GLU A 18 -1.92 18.30 17.23
N GLY A 19 -1.98 17.68 18.40
CA GLY A 19 -2.56 18.24 19.61
C GLY A 19 -2.46 17.35 20.86
N SER A 20 -1.73 16.22 20.79
CA SER A 20 -1.50 15.36 21.95
C SER A 20 -0.01 15.23 22.20
N THR A 21 0.48 15.96 23.20
CA THR A 21 1.83 15.83 23.75
C THR A 21 1.99 14.47 24.43
N ALA A 22 2.17 13.41 23.65
CA ALA A 22 2.63 12.13 24.16
C ALA A 22 3.91 11.76 23.41
N ARG A 23 5.03 12.27 23.94
CA ARG A 23 6.37 11.77 23.64
C ARG A 23 6.43 10.31 24.09
N THR A 24 6.46 9.41 23.12
CA THR A 24 7.23 8.15 23.13
C THR A 24 7.20 7.59 21.72
N ALA A 25 8.36 7.51 21.08
CA ALA A 25 8.53 6.70 19.88
C ALA A 25 8.13 5.25 20.19
N PRO A 26 7.65 4.51 19.18
CA PRO A 26 8.33 3.26 18.91
C PRO A 26 8.60 3.04 17.43
N GLU A 27 9.81 2.53 17.20
CA GLU A 27 10.20 1.54 16.20
C GLU A 27 9.17 1.25 15.09
N ALA A 28 9.60 1.48 13.85
CA ALA A 28 8.99 0.93 12.64
C ALA A 28 9.09 -0.60 12.64
N ARG A 29 8.32 -1.25 13.51
CA ARG A 29 7.97 -2.65 13.40
C ARG A 29 6.81 -2.71 12.44
N GLY A 30 6.98 -3.52 11.38
CA GLY A 30 5.94 -3.77 10.38
C GLY A 30 4.59 -3.90 11.07
N SER A 31 3.67 -2.99 10.70
CA SER A 31 2.33 -2.96 11.25
C SER A 31 1.75 -4.36 11.14
N ALA A 32 1.46 -4.99 12.28
CA ALA A 32 0.66 -6.19 12.34
C ALA A 32 -0.52 -6.04 11.38
N ALA A 33 -0.78 -7.09 10.60
CA ALA A 33 -1.73 -7.08 9.49
C ALA A 33 -3.10 -6.63 9.98
N ARG A 34 -3.38 -5.32 9.88
CA ARG A 34 -4.73 -4.80 9.97
C ARG A 34 -5.46 -5.35 8.77
N THR A 35 -6.59 -6.01 8.98
CA THR A 35 -7.51 -6.39 7.91
C THR A 35 -8.14 -5.12 7.36
N GLY A 36 -7.39 -4.41 6.51
CA GLY A 36 -7.81 -3.20 5.81
C GLY A 36 -7.41 -1.87 6.48
N PRO A 37 -7.64 -0.76 5.77
CA PRO A 37 -7.36 0.60 6.25
C PRO A 37 -8.36 1.02 7.34
N GLY A 38 -7.87 1.74 8.35
CA GLY A 38 -8.71 2.33 9.39
C GLY A 38 -9.42 3.62 8.93
N PRO A 39 -10.31 4.18 9.77
CA PRO A 39 -10.90 5.49 9.50
C PRO A 39 -9.83 6.57 9.31
N GLY A 40 -9.89 7.30 8.19
CA GLY A 40 -8.92 8.35 7.85
C GLY A 40 -7.64 7.86 7.14
N ASP A 41 -7.39 6.55 7.11
CA ASP A 41 -6.28 5.99 6.34
C ASP A 41 -6.51 6.17 4.82
N ARG A 42 -5.43 6.40 4.08
CA ARG A 42 -5.45 6.55 2.62
C ARG A 42 -4.80 5.34 1.96
N ILE A 43 -5.56 4.64 1.13
CA ILE A 43 -5.02 3.58 0.26
C ILE A 43 -4.20 4.23 -0.86
N VAL A 44 -2.97 3.76 -1.07
CA VAL A 44 -2.05 4.32 -2.06
C VAL A 44 -1.51 3.30 -3.06
N ALA A 45 -1.72 2.01 -2.82
CA ALA A 45 -1.39 0.95 -3.78
C ALA A 45 -2.38 -0.21 -3.66
N VAL A 46 -2.88 -0.70 -4.79
CA VAL A 46 -3.85 -1.81 -4.88
C VAL A 46 -3.55 -2.74 -6.04
N ARG A 47 -4.02 -3.98 -5.94
CA ARG A 47 -4.01 -4.98 -7.00
C ARG A 47 -5.40 -5.63 -7.14
N GLN A 48 -5.82 -5.92 -8.36
CA GLN A 48 -6.99 -6.76 -8.65
C GLN A 48 -6.66 -7.66 -9.85
N GLY A 49 -6.52 -8.97 -9.64
CA GLY A 49 -6.03 -9.87 -10.68
C GLY A 49 -4.64 -9.47 -11.19
N ASN A 50 -4.52 -9.21 -12.49
CA ASN A 50 -3.32 -8.70 -13.16
C ASN A 50 -3.23 -7.16 -13.21
N LEU A 51 -4.21 -6.44 -12.66
CA LEU A 51 -4.20 -4.98 -12.58
C LEU A 51 -3.45 -4.51 -11.34
N LEU A 52 -2.57 -3.52 -11.52
CA LEU A 52 -1.82 -2.85 -10.45
C LEU A 52 -2.01 -1.33 -10.58
N ALA A 53 -2.33 -0.67 -9.48
CA ALA A 53 -2.47 0.79 -9.44
C ALA A 53 -1.75 1.39 -8.22
N THR A 54 -1.13 2.55 -8.42
CA THR A 54 -0.48 3.34 -7.39
C THR A 54 -0.92 4.79 -7.48
N ALA A 55 -1.05 5.46 -6.34
CA ALA A 55 -1.38 6.89 -6.24
C ALA A 55 -0.13 7.79 -6.13
N PHE A 56 1.04 7.22 -6.41
CA PHE A 56 2.34 7.86 -6.36
C PHE A 56 3.16 7.44 -7.57
N HIS A 57 4.31 8.08 -7.76
CA HIS A 57 5.24 7.83 -8.84
C HIS A 57 6.34 6.86 -8.38
N PRO A 58 6.21 5.53 -8.56
CA PRO A 58 7.19 4.55 -8.08
C PRO A 58 8.58 4.75 -8.70
N GLU A 59 8.67 5.36 -9.88
CA GLU A 59 9.90 5.66 -10.61
C GLU A 59 10.79 6.69 -9.90
N LEU A 60 10.22 7.54 -9.05
CA LEU A 60 10.97 8.63 -8.40
C LEU A 60 11.69 8.19 -7.12
N ALA A 61 11.33 7.05 -6.54
CA ALA A 61 11.92 6.56 -5.28
C ALA A 61 13.24 5.78 -5.48
N GLY A 62 13.58 5.41 -6.72
CA GLY A 62 14.74 4.55 -7.02
C GLY A 62 14.61 3.08 -6.59
N ASP A 63 13.50 2.71 -5.95
CA ASP A 63 13.20 1.34 -5.54
C ASP A 63 12.40 0.61 -6.63
N LEU A 64 12.93 -0.53 -7.07
CA LEU A 64 12.37 -1.30 -8.17
C LEU A 64 11.30 -2.32 -7.75
N ARG A 65 10.93 -2.43 -6.47
CA ARG A 65 9.96 -3.46 -6.01
C ARG A 65 8.61 -3.37 -6.72
N VAL A 66 8.06 -2.17 -6.89
CA VAL A 66 6.78 -1.98 -7.59
C VAL A 66 6.90 -2.36 -9.08
N HIS A 67 8.00 -1.96 -9.72
CA HIS A 67 8.28 -2.28 -11.12
C HIS A 67 8.43 -3.79 -11.33
N ARG A 68 9.13 -4.49 -10.43
CA ARG A 68 9.29 -5.95 -10.46
C ARG A 68 7.94 -6.65 -10.32
N LEU A 69 7.12 -6.23 -9.35
CA LEU A 69 5.78 -6.76 -9.19
C LEU A 69 4.94 -6.59 -10.46
N PHE A 70 4.98 -5.42 -11.10
CA PHE A 70 4.26 -5.20 -12.36
C PHE A 70 4.69 -6.18 -13.46
N VAL A 71 6.01 -6.38 -13.64
CA VAL A 71 6.54 -7.32 -14.65
C VAL A 71 6.15 -8.77 -14.34
N GLU A 72 6.17 -9.16 -13.06
CA GLU A 72 5.71 -10.48 -12.63
C GLU A 72 4.24 -10.70 -12.98
N LEU A 73 3.37 -9.73 -12.67
CA LEU A 73 1.94 -9.80 -13.03
C LEU A 73 1.72 -9.89 -14.55
N ALA A 74 2.51 -9.16 -15.34
CA ALA A 74 2.44 -9.23 -16.79
C ALA A 74 2.81 -10.63 -17.32
N ARG A 75 3.87 -11.24 -16.76
CA ARG A 75 4.29 -12.60 -17.12
C ARG A 75 3.24 -13.64 -16.74
N GLU A 76 2.68 -13.54 -15.52
CA GLU A 76 1.61 -14.43 -15.06
C GLU A 76 0.37 -14.33 -15.97
N ALA A 77 -0.01 -13.12 -16.37
CA ALA A 77 -1.15 -12.92 -17.27
C ALA A 77 -0.93 -13.47 -18.69
N GLN A 78 0.33 -13.54 -19.16
CA GLN A 78 0.66 -14.16 -20.45
C GLN A 78 0.65 -15.69 -20.43
N ALA A 79 0.77 -16.30 -19.25
CA ALA A 79 0.79 -17.75 -19.08
C ALA A 79 -0.61 -18.35 -18.87
N GLN A 80 -1.64 -17.51 -18.79
CA GLN A 80 -3.05 -17.88 -18.64
C GLN A 80 -3.73 -17.92 -20.02
#